data_AF-A0A662W465-F1
#
_entry.id   AF-A0A662W465-F1
#
_cell.length_a   1.000
_cell.length_b   1.000
_cell.length_c   1.000
_cell.angle_alpha   90.00
_cell.angle_beta   90.00
_cell.angle_gamma   90.00
#
_symmetry.space_group_name_H-M   'P 1'
#
loop_
_entity.id
_entity.type
_entity.pdbx_description
1 polymer ?
#
loop_
_entity_poly.entity_id
_entity_poly.type
_entity_poly.pdbx_seq_one_letter_code
_entity_poly.pdbx_strand_id
1 'polypeptide(L)'
;MESAVLYWNRAGQEYAKMMAEKCPFSSRVIELPADYRIEEAKRLLKEKEFSGAIQLMSACYTPSGLCSDDCQLDCHEINAVYVGVPKSSPEFSEYITVRAFEELGEDVRVLEENPEKHTGGISMRITIFPEFRAPCGKTFMDKYKTMTYLVGLETILRQYIEEHRV
;
A
#
# COMPACT_ATOMS: atom_id res chain seq x y z
N MET A 1 20.74 5.41 -10.43
CA MET A 1 19.27 5.21 -10.35
C MET A 1 18.83 5.58 -8.97
N GLU A 2 17.82 6.42 -8.84
CA GLU A 2 17.18 6.63 -7.54
C GLU A 2 16.45 5.35 -7.10
N SER A 3 16.38 5.16 -5.79
CA SER A 3 15.57 4.13 -5.12
C SER A 3 14.07 4.37 -5.36
N ALA A 4 13.20 3.48 -4.88
CA ALA A 4 11.77 3.56 -5.19
C ALA A 4 11.14 4.89 -4.77
N VAL A 5 10.04 5.27 -5.41
CA VAL A 5 9.30 6.50 -5.11
C VAL A 5 8.08 6.20 -4.24
N LEU A 6 7.86 7.03 -3.22
CA LEU A 6 6.64 7.03 -2.42
C LEU A 6 5.77 8.24 -2.78
N TYR A 7 4.52 8.02 -3.14
CA TYR A 7 3.56 9.09 -3.40
C TYR A 7 2.16 8.76 -2.86
N TRP A 8 1.37 9.79 -2.55
CA TRP A 8 0.06 9.61 -1.91
C TRP A 8 -0.93 10.72 -2.28
N ASN A 9 -2.23 10.43 -2.09
CA ASN A 9 -3.29 11.44 -2.08
C ASN A 9 -3.57 11.94 -0.65
N ARG A 10 -4.14 13.13 -0.47
CA ARG A 10 -4.37 13.79 0.84
C ARG A 10 -4.92 12.87 1.95
N ALA A 11 -5.76 11.88 1.60
CA ALA A 11 -6.36 10.97 2.55
C ALA A 11 -5.35 9.95 3.18
N GLY A 12 -4.20 9.71 2.55
CA GLY A 12 -3.10 8.87 3.06
C GLY A 12 -1.93 9.66 3.70
N GLN A 13 -2.05 10.99 3.83
CA GLN A 13 -0.92 11.88 4.18
C GLN A 13 -0.27 11.56 5.53
N GLU A 14 -1.05 11.19 6.54
CA GLU A 14 -0.52 10.86 7.86
C GLU A 14 0.39 9.62 7.81
N TYR A 15 -0.06 8.55 7.16
CA TYR A 15 0.71 7.31 7.00
C TYR A 15 1.89 7.49 6.05
N ALA A 16 1.73 8.29 4.99
CA ALA A 16 2.82 8.62 4.08
C ALA A 16 3.96 9.36 4.78
N LYS A 17 3.65 10.34 5.63
CA LYS A 17 4.65 11.05 6.45
C LYS A 17 5.38 10.11 7.39
N MET A 18 4.64 9.27 8.10
CA MET A 18 5.23 8.28 9.01
C MET A 18 6.11 7.26 8.29
N MET A 19 5.70 6.84 7.09
CA MET A 19 6.47 5.93 6.27
C MET A 19 7.74 6.60 5.74
N ALA A 20 7.66 7.84 5.27
CA ALA A 20 8.83 8.62 4.84
C ALA A 20 9.86 8.84 5.96
N GLU A 21 9.42 8.97 7.23
CA GLU A 21 10.30 9.10 8.38
C GLU A 21 11.00 7.79 8.76
N LYS A 22 10.35 6.64 8.54
CA LYS A 22 10.84 5.32 8.97
C LYS A 22 11.52 4.51 7.87
N CYS A 23 11.21 4.78 6.61
CA CYS A 23 11.70 4.06 5.45
C CYS A 23 12.60 4.99 4.62
N PRO A 24 13.94 4.89 4.75
CA PRO A 24 14.88 5.69 3.95
C PRO A 24 14.88 5.32 2.45
N PHE A 25 14.08 4.32 2.05
CA PHE A 25 13.98 3.82 0.68
C PHE A 25 13.32 4.81 -0.29
N SER A 26 12.44 5.70 0.19
CA SER A 26 11.88 6.75 -0.65
C SER A 26 12.88 7.91 -0.77
N SER A 27 13.78 7.86 -1.75
CA SER A 27 14.64 9.01 -2.08
C SER A 27 13.84 10.21 -2.58
N ARG A 28 12.62 9.95 -3.07
CA ARG A 28 11.63 10.97 -3.43
C ARG A 28 10.28 10.64 -2.79
N VAL A 29 9.76 11.63 -2.09
CA VAL A 29 8.49 11.62 -1.37
C VAL A 29 7.65 12.73 -1.99
N ILE A 30 6.53 12.37 -2.65
CA ILE A 30 5.73 13.32 -3.44
C ILE A 30 4.27 13.32 -2.98
N GLU A 31 3.82 14.46 -2.46
CA GLU A 31 2.41 14.70 -2.15
C GLU A 31 1.65 15.02 -3.46
N LEU A 32 0.65 14.21 -3.81
CA LEU A 32 -0.25 14.52 -4.91
C LEU A 32 -1.48 15.30 -4.41
N PRO A 33 -1.90 16.36 -5.13
CA PRO A 33 -3.18 17.03 -4.89
C PRO A 33 -4.38 16.06 -4.84
N ALA A 34 -5.48 16.49 -4.20
CA ALA A 34 -6.66 15.62 -4.02
C ALA A 34 -7.39 15.28 -5.33
N ASP A 35 -7.28 16.15 -6.34
CA ASP A 35 -7.88 16.03 -7.67
C ASP A 35 -6.94 15.42 -8.72
N TYR A 36 -5.75 14.98 -8.31
CA TYR A 36 -4.72 14.48 -9.22
C TYR A 36 -5.10 13.16 -9.88
N ARG A 37 -4.92 13.07 -11.20
CA ARG A 37 -5.18 11.84 -11.97
C ARG A 37 -3.91 10.99 -12.09
N ILE A 38 -4.08 9.68 -12.26
CA ILE A 38 -2.96 8.75 -12.40
C ILE A 38 -2.05 9.10 -13.59
N GLU A 39 -2.61 9.54 -14.72
CA GLU A 39 -1.85 9.98 -15.89
C GLU A 39 -0.98 11.22 -15.61
N GLU A 40 -1.42 12.11 -14.73
CA GLU A 40 -0.63 13.27 -14.31
C GLU A 40 0.47 12.85 -13.33
N ALA A 41 0.18 11.89 -12.44
CA ALA A 41 1.19 11.29 -11.57
C ALA A 41 2.30 10.61 -12.39
N LYS A 42 1.95 9.82 -13.42
CA LYS A 42 2.90 9.22 -14.35
C LYS A 42 3.81 10.26 -15.01
N ARG A 43 3.23 11.38 -15.46
CA ARG A 43 3.98 12.51 -16.05
C ARG A 43 4.92 13.18 -15.07
N LEU A 44 4.48 13.45 -13.84
CA LEU A 44 5.32 14.06 -12.80
C LEU A 44 6.45 13.14 -12.34
N LEU A 45 6.13 11.86 -12.17
CA LEU A 45 7.05 10.88 -11.61
C LEU A 45 8.13 10.45 -12.61
N LYS A 46 7.94 10.72 -13.91
CA LYS A 46 8.84 10.34 -15.01
C LYS A 46 9.25 8.87 -14.88
N GLU A 47 8.36 7.95 -15.27
CA GLU A 47 8.41 6.49 -15.11
C GLU A 47 9.75 5.76 -15.39
N LYS A 48 10.77 6.42 -15.98
CA LYS A 48 12.11 5.89 -16.25
C LYS A 48 13.20 6.31 -15.25
N GLU A 49 12.90 7.19 -14.29
CA GLU A 49 13.90 7.70 -13.33
C GLU A 49 14.03 6.85 -12.06
N PHE A 50 13.06 5.97 -11.77
CA PHE A 50 12.99 5.20 -10.53
C PHE A 50 12.87 3.69 -10.77
N SER A 51 13.33 2.91 -9.79
CA SER A 51 13.39 1.44 -9.86
C SER A 51 12.12 0.73 -9.37
N GLY A 52 11.24 1.46 -8.67
CA GLY A 52 9.90 1.00 -8.32
C GLY A 52 9.08 2.10 -7.65
N ALA A 53 7.80 1.83 -7.39
CA ALA A 53 6.87 2.82 -6.84
C ALA A 53 5.94 2.24 -5.78
N ILE A 54 5.67 3.02 -4.72
CA ILE A 54 4.58 2.79 -3.77
C ILE A 54 3.63 3.96 -3.83
N GLN A 55 2.37 3.68 -4.15
CA GLN A 55 1.26 4.62 -4.00
C GLN A 55 0.50 4.29 -2.72
N LEU A 56 0.39 5.23 -1.79
CA LEU A 56 -0.54 5.11 -0.67
C LEU A 56 -1.89 5.73 -1.02
N MET A 57 -2.93 4.95 -0.80
CA MET A 57 -4.32 5.37 -0.90
C MET A 57 -5.01 5.09 0.43
N SER A 58 -5.86 6.02 0.86
CA SER A 58 -6.73 5.76 1.99
C SER A 58 -8.11 5.41 1.47
N ALA A 59 -8.64 4.26 1.89
CA ALA A 59 -10.06 4.00 1.77
C ALA A 59 -10.75 4.99 2.72
N CYS A 60 -11.48 5.97 2.17
CA CYS A 60 -12.35 6.83 2.96
C CYS A 60 -13.13 5.93 3.92
N TYR A 61 -12.96 6.15 5.23
CA TYR A 61 -13.57 5.37 6.31
C TYR A 61 -14.98 4.93 5.90
N THR A 62 -15.14 3.63 5.66
CA THR A 62 -16.45 3.03 5.41
C THR A 62 -16.77 2.24 6.68
N PRO A 63 -17.66 2.72 7.56
CA PRO A 63 -18.10 1.93 8.68
C PRO A 63 -18.72 0.65 8.10
N SER A 64 -18.16 -0.49 8.47
CA SER A 64 -18.68 -1.77 8.02
C SER A 64 -20.06 -1.98 8.66
N GLY A 65 -21.10 -2.12 7.84
CA GLY A 65 -22.42 -2.56 8.30
C GLY A 65 -22.45 -4.03 8.77
N LEU A 66 -21.30 -4.72 8.75
CA LEU A 66 -21.15 -6.14 9.13
C LEU A 66 -20.74 -6.35 10.59
N CYS A 67 -20.21 -5.33 11.27
CA CYS A 67 -19.83 -5.50 12.68
C CYS A 67 -21.05 -5.15 13.55
N SER A 68 -21.71 -6.17 14.09
CA SER A 68 -22.83 -6.03 15.04
C SER A 68 -22.40 -5.25 16.29
N ASP A 69 -23.34 -4.54 16.93
CA ASP A 69 -23.12 -3.85 18.20
C ASP A 69 -22.57 -4.77 19.31
N ASP A 70 -22.86 -6.07 19.24
CA ASP A 70 -22.42 -7.05 20.24
C ASP A 70 -20.99 -7.58 20.05
N CYS A 71 -20.26 -7.17 18.99
CA CYS A 71 -18.88 -7.61 18.71
C CYS A 71 -18.64 -9.13 18.78
N GLN A 72 -19.68 -9.93 18.53
CA GLN A 72 -19.62 -11.41 18.56
C GLN A 72 -19.20 -12.02 17.22
N LEU A 73 -19.24 -11.24 16.15
CA LEU A 73 -18.65 -11.61 14.88
C LEU A 73 -17.17 -11.25 14.93
N ASP A 74 -16.35 -12.29 14.80
CA ASP A 74 -14.98 -12.20 14.37
C ASP A 74 -14.97 -11.46 13.02
N CYS A 75 -14.82 -10.12 13.03
CA CYS A 75 -14.64 -9.29 11.83
C CYS A 75 -13.29 -9.60 11.11
N HIS A 76 -12.81 -10.84 11.19
CA HIS A 76 -11.59 -11.43 10.62
C HIS A 76 -11.59 -11.43 9.09
N GLU A 77 -12.72 -11.19 8.43
CA GLU A 77 -12.80 -11.19 6.96
C GLU A 77 -12.48 -9.84 6.31
N ILE A 78 -12.30 -8.78 7.11
CA ILE A 78 -11.93 -7.46 6.57
C ILE A 78 -10.41 -7.38 6.52
N ASN A 79 -9.83 -7.80 5.39
CA ASN A 79 -8.42 -7.56 5.09
C ASN A 79 -8.12 -6.08 5.34
N ALA A 80 -7.12 -5.82 6.17
CA ALA A 80 -6.84 -4.49 6.66
C ALA A 80 -5.95 -3.66 5.71
N VAL A 81 -5.25 -4.34 4.80
CA VAL A 81 -4.44 -3.72 3.77
C VAL A 81 -4.67 -4.44 2.44
N TYR A 82 -5.03 -3.68 1.40
CA TYR A 82 -5.06 -4.20 0.03
C TYR A 82 -3.86 -3.67 -0.74
N VAL A 83 -3.18 -4.56 -1.46
CA VAL A 83 -2.01 -4.23 -2.28
C VAL A 83 -2.33 -4.53 -3.73
N GLY A 84 -2.54 -3.49 -4.52
CA GLY A 84 -2.64 -3.60 -5.97
C GLY A 84 -1.27 -3.78 -6.61
N VAL A 85 -1.11 -4.74 -7.51
CA VAL A 85 0.10 -4.98 -8.33
C VAL A 85 -0.27 -5.12 -9.81
N PRO A 86 0.57 -4.69 -10.76
CA PRO A 86 0.21 -4.67 -12.17
C PRO A 86 0.25 -6.06 -12.80
N LYS A 87 -0.82 -6.46 -13.50
CA LYS A 87 -0.91 -7.73 -14.27
C LYS A 87 0.16 -7.90 -15.35
N SER A 88 0.77 -6.81 -15.80
CA SER A 88 1.85 -6.84 -16.80
C SER A 88 3.14 -7.47 -16.26
N SER A 89 3.24 -7.74 -14.96
CA SER A 89 4.43 -8.26 -14.30
C SER A 89 4.09 -9.46 -13.39
N PRO A 90 3.84 -10.65 -13.96
CA PRO A 90 3.40 -11.83 -13.20
C PRO A 90 4.40 -12.28 -12.13
N GLU A 91 5.71 -12.28 -12.43
CA GLU A 91 6.76 -12.65 -11.48
C GLU A 91 6.76 -11.74 -10.24
N PHE A 92 6.59 -10.43 -10.45
CA PHE A 92 6.45 -9.46 -9.37
C PHE A 92 5.17 -9.71 -8.55
N SER A 93 4.05 -9.94 -9.23
CA SER A 93 2.75 -10.23 -8.59
C SER A 93 2.83 -11.46 -7.68
N GLU A 94 3.42 -12.54 -8.19
CA GLU A 94 3.65 -13.77 -7.44
C GLU A 94 4.57 -13.54 -6.23
N TYR A 95 5.70 -12.86 -6.44
CA TYR A 95 6.64 -12.54 -5.35
C TYR A 95 5.98 -11.76 -4.22
N ILE A 96 5.27 -10.67 -4.53
CA ILE A 96 4.59 -9.85 -3.52
C ILE A 96 3.51 -10.67 -2.80
N THR A 97 2.76 -11.50 -3.52
CA THR A 97 1.71 -12.35 -2.93
C THR A 97 2.29 -13.33 -1.91
N VAL A 98 3.34 -14.07 -2.28
CA VAL A 98 3.96 -15.07 -1.41
C VAL A 98 4.60 -14.39 -0.20
N ARG A 99 5.44 -13.38 -0.41
CA ARG A 99 6.17 -12.72 0.68
C ARG A 99 5.27 -11.95 1.63
N ALA A 100 4.23 -11.29 1.14
CA ALA A 100 3.27 -10.62 2.01
C ALA A 100 2.54 -11.63 2.92
N PHE A 101 2.14 -12.79 2.39
CA PHE A 101 1.52 -13.83 3.20
C PHE A 101 2.50 -14.42 4.24
N GLU A 102 3.72 -14.76 3.82
CA GLU A 102 4.73 -15.37 4.70
C GLU A 102 5.18 -14.43 5.82
N GLU A 103 5.35 -13.14 5.54
CA GLU A 103 5.93 -12.17 6.48
C GLU A 103 4.88 -11.36 7.24
N LEU A 104 3.72 -11.10 6.64
CA LEU A 104 2.71 -10.18 7.16
C LEU A 104 1.36 -10.85 7.47
N GLY A 105 1.19 -12.11 7.06
CA GLY A 105 0.00 -12.91 7.36
C GLY A 105 -1.23 -12.55 6.53
N GLU A 106 -2.38 -13.06 6.97
CA GLU A 106 -3.66 -13.00 6.23
C GLU A 106 -4.30 -11.60 6.19
N ASP A 107 -3.79 -10.65 6.98
CA ASP A 107 -4.32 -9.28 7.03
C ASP A 107 -4.00 -8.47 5.76
N VAL A 108 -3.04 -8.93 4.95
CA VAL A 108 -2.59 -8.28 3.72
C VAL A 108 -3.07 -9.08 2.51
N ARG A 109 -3.89 -8.44 1.68
CA ARG A 109 -4.42 -9.05 0.46
C ARG A 109 -3.84 -8.41 -0.78
N VAL A 110 -3.15 -9.22 -1.58
CA VAL A 110 -2.60 -8.81 -2.87
C VAL A 110 -3.64 -9.03 -3.97
N LEU A 111 -3.82 -8.03 -4.83
CA LEU A 111 -4.77 -8.04 -5.94
C LEU A 111 -4.06 -7.61 -7.22
N GLU A 112 -4.28 -8.38 -8.27
CA GLU A 112 -3.81 -8.01 -9.60
C GLU A 112 -4.70 -6.95 -10.24
N GLU A 113 -4.09 -5.84 -10.66
CA GLU A 113 -4.76 -4.70 -11.26
C GLU A 113 -4.34 -4.45 -12.71
N ASN A 114 -5.18 -3.70 -13.44
CA ASN A 114 -4.85 -3.27 -14.79
C ASN A 114 -3.59 -2.37 -14.76
N PRO A 115 -2.60 -2.60 -15.65
CA PRO A 115 -1.36 -1.84 -15.68
C PRO A 115 -1.56 -0.32 -15.83
N GLU A 116 -2.66 0.12 -16.43
CA GLU A 116 -3.01 1.54 -16.59
C GLU A 116 -3.15 2.30 -15.25
N LYS A 117 -3.44 1.61 -14.15
CA LYS A 117 -3.53 2.21 -12.82
C LYS A 117 -2.17 2.42 -12.16
N HIS A 118 -1.10 1.88 -12.73
CA HIS A 118 0.24 1.83 -12.16
C HIS A 118 1.18 2.78 -12.90
N THR A 119 2.20 3.27 -12.20
CA THR A 119 3.23 4.18 -12.75
C THR A 119 4.45 3.43 -13.31
N GLY A 120 4.32 2.12 -13.54
CA GLY A 120 5.37 1.24 -14.06
C GLY A 120 5.11 -0.24 -13.77
N GLY A 121 5.99 -1.11 -14.28
CA GLY A 121 5.90 -2.57 -14.09
C GLY A 121 6.22 -3.04 -12.67
N ILE A 122 7.06 -2.29 -11.94
CA ILE A 122 7.36 -2.56 -10.53
C ILE A 122 6.71 -1.47 -9.69
N SER A 123 5.46 -1.70 -9.28
CA SER A 123 4.76 -0.74 -8.42
C SER A 123 3.67 -1.39 -7.59
N MET A 124 3.50 -0.89 -6.37
CA MET A 124 2.44 -1.29 -5.45
C MET A 124 1.49 -0.13 -5.18
N ARG A 125 0.18 -0.41 -5.21
CA ARG A 125 -0.86 0.52 -4.79
C ARG A 125 -1.47 0.02 -3.49
N ILE A 126 -1.05 0.59 -2.38
CA ILE A 126 -1.46 0.14 -1.05
C ILE A 126 -2.66 0.96 -0.61
N THR A 127 -3.78 0.29 -0.40
CA THR A 127 -5.00 0.87 0.18
C THR A 127 -5.05 0.53 1.67
N ILE A 128 -5.03 1.57 2.49
CA ILE A 128 -5.12 1.45 3.96
C ILE A 128 -6.50 1.90 4.45
N PHE A 129 -6.97 1.29 5.54
CA PHE A 129 -8.15 1.74 6.27
C PHE A 129 -7.69 2.46 7.55
N PRO A 130 -7.89 3.78 7.67
CA PRO A 130 -7.47 4.52 8.85
C PRO A 130 -8.33 4.10 10.05
N GLU A 131 -7.68 3.50 11.05
CA GLU A 131 -8.26 2.97 12.30
C GLU A 131 -9.64 2.30 12.16
N PHE A 132 -9.65 0.99 11.91
CA PHE A 132 -10.90 0.24 11.91
C PHE A 132 -11.32 -0.09 13.35
N ARG A 133 -12.33 0.64 13.85
CA ARG A 133 -12.95 0.43 15.16
C ARG A 133 -14.39 -0.03 14.98
N ALA A 134 -14.77 -1.06 15.73
CA ALA A 134 -16.17 -1.48 15.82
C ALA A 134 -17.00 -0.44 16.59
N PRO A 135 -18.33 -0.40 16.40
CA PRO A 135 -19.23 0.40 17.24
C PRO A 135 -19.08 0.12 18.75
N CYS A 136 -18.75 -1.11 19.13
CA CYS A 136 -18.50 -1.51 20.53
C CYS A 136 -17.17 -0.99 21.11
N GLY A 137 -16.34 -0.30 20.32
CA GLY A 137 -15.03 0.22 20.74
C GLY A 137 -13.84 -0.73 20.56
N LYS A 138 -14.06 -1.97 20.08
CA LYS A 138 -12.96 -2.89 19.72
C LYS A 138 -12.18 -2.34 18.53
N THR A 139 -10.87 -2.17 18.68
CA THR A 139 -9.97 -1.79 17.60
C THR A 139 -9.50 -3.05 16.87
N PHE A 140 -9.80 -3.15 15.59
CA PHE A 140 -9.37 -4.26 14.73
C PHE A 140 -8.07 -3.93 13.99
N MET A 141 -7.88 -2.67 13.64
CA MET A 141 -6.65 -2.19 13.03
C MET A 141 -6.27 -0.86 13.66
N ASP A 142 -5.20 -0.85 14.45
CA ASP A 142 -4.64 0.38 14.99
C ASP A 142 -3.56 0.95 14.06
N LYS A 143 -3.21 2.21 14.30
CA LYS A 143 -2.21 2.95 13.54
C LYS A 143 -0.83 2.27 13.55
N TYR A 144 -0.43 1.63 14.65
CA TYR A 144 0.89 0.98 14.77
C TYR A 144 0.96 -0.31 13.95
N LYS A 145 -0.12 -1.11 13.96
CA LYS A 145 -0.25 -2.32 13.15
C LYS A 145 -0.28 -1.99 11.66
N THR A 146 -1.04 -0.97 11.24
CA THR A 146 -1.00 -0.45 9.86
C THR A 146 0.43 -0.06 9.44
N MET A 147 1.15 0.65 10.31
CA MET A 147 2.53 1.03 10.02
C MET A 147 3.48 -0.16 9.90
N THR A 148 3.28 -1.21 10.70
CA THR A 148 4.07 -2.44 10.61
C THR A 148 3.91 -3.09 9.23
N TYR A 149 2.68 -3.14 8.71
CA TYR A 149 2.43 -3.65 7.36
C TYR A 149 3.03 -2.77 6.26
N LEU A 150 2.93 -1.45 6.38
CA LEU A 150 3.53 -0.54 5.40
C LEU A 150 5.05 -0.69 5.31
N VAL A 151 5.74 -0.80 6.45
CA VAL A 151 7.20 -1.02 6.50
C VAL A 151 7.58 -2.40 5.96
N GLY A 152 6.80 -3.43 6.30
CA GLY A 152 7.00 -4.79 5.78
C GLY A 152 6.87 -4.85 4.26
N LEU A 153 5.78 -4.28 3.72
CA LEU A 153 5.55 -4.22 2.26
C LEU A 153 6.66 -3.46 1.54
N GLU A 154 7.10 -2.34 2.09
CA GLU A 154 8.24 -1.60 1.54
C GLU A 154 9.52 -2.44 1.54
N THR A 155 9.80 -3.16 2.63
CA THR A 155 10.96 -4.05 2.72
C THR A 155 10.91 -5.15 1.66
N ILE A 156 9.76 -5.78 1.46
CA ILE A 156 9.53 -6.81 0.43
C ILE A 156 9.78 -6.23 -0.97
N LEU A 157 9.21 -5.06 -1.28
CA LEU A 157 9.43 -4.40 -2.57
C LEU A 157 10.91 -4.09 -2.80
N ARG A 158 11.61 -3.60 -1.77
CA ARG A 158 13.03 -3.30 -1.86
C ARG A 158 13.85 -4.55 -2.17
N GLN A 159 13.59 -5.66 -1.46
CA GLN A 159 14.26 -6.93 -1.69
C GLN A 159 14.08 -7.38 -3.15
N TYR A 160 12.85 -7.32 -3.66
CA TYR A 160 12.58 -7.63 -5.06
C TYR A 160 13.43 -6.78 -6.02
N ILE A 161 13.44 -5.45 -5.81
CA ILE A 161 14.21 -4.53 -6.67
C ILE A 161 15.72 -4.81 -6.59
N GLU A 162 16.24 -5.13 -5.41
CA GLU A 162 17.66 -5.45 -5.21
C GLU A 162 18.06 -6.76 -5.91
N GLU A 163 17.21 -7.79 -5.82
CA GLU A 163 17.41 -9.10 -6.47
C GLU A 163 17.33 -9.03 -8.00
N HIS A 164 16.55 -8.08 -8.54
CA HIS A 164 16.26 -7.97 -9.97
C HIS A 164 16.92 -6.75 -10.64
N ARG A 165 17.84 -6.07 -9.93
CA ARG A 165 18.72 -5.04 -10.52
C ARG A 165 19.84 -5.72 -11.31
N VAL A 166 19.69 -5.74 -12.64
CA VAL A 166 20.78 -6.01 -13.60
C VAL A 166 21.64 -4.76 -13.78
#